data_AF-A0ABD7JQ91-F1
#
_entry.id   AF-A0ABD7JQ91-F1
#
_cell.length_a   1.000
_cell.length_b   1.000
_cell.length_c   1.000
_cell.angle_alpha   90.00
_cell.angle_beta   90.00
_cell.angle_gamma   90.00
#
_symmetry.space_group_name_H-M   'P 1'
#
loop_
_entity.id
_entity.type
_entity.pdbx_description
1 polymer ?
#
loop_
_entity_poly.entity_id
_entity_poly.type
_entity_poly.pdbx_seq_one_letter_code
_entity_poly.pdbx_strand_id
1 'polypeptide(L)'
;SVALGAGEDVSLNFDGNGLLNLQVNAGAVDALAHNGGLLKADGGQVLMTARSADSLLKTVVSNQGVIEAKTLQNRDGRIVLDAGNGTLQVARRQDASASGQGNGGVVENRGAKVEVHQYAKVDTRSKQGQTGTWKIAANNLEVASSVLRDAATLKASTLADNLETTSIELASTQGDLKVDAPLSWNSGNKLGLSAERGNVEVNGNLRASGDKAELALNARDQVRLNADLSLTGRNARLELNSGKGHKLADGVRVTLSGAG
;
A
#
# COMPACT_ATOMS: atom_id res chain seq x y z
N SER A 1 17.97 -8.98 9.03
CA SER A 1 16.73 -8.23 9.32
C SER A 1 17.06 -6.99 10.13
N VAL A 2 16.22 -5.97 10.08
CA VAL A 2 16.26 -4.79 10.96
C VAL A 2 14.89 -4.66 11.61
N ALA A 3 14.83 -4.38 12.91
CA ALA A 3 13.58 -4.08 13.57
C ALA A 3 13.70 -2.85 14.47
N LEU A 4 12.68 -2.00 14.43
CA LEU A 4 12.55 -0.79 15.23
C LEU A 4 11.18 -0.81 15.91
N GLY A 5 11.17 -0.96 17.23
CA GLY A 5 9.96 -1.03 18.05
C GLY A 5 9.89 0.11 19.06
N ALA A 6 8.71 0.66 19.28
CA ALA A 6 8.45 1.62 20.36
C ALA A 6 7.30 1.15 21.27
N GLY A 7 7.57 1.07 22.57
CA GLY A 7 6.64 0.68 23.63
C GLY A 7 7.36 0.55 24.98
N GLU A 8 6.62 0.23 26.04
CA GLU A 8 7.15 0.03 27.40
C GLU A 8 7.83 -1.33 27.58
N ASP A 9 7.29 -2.37 26.95
CA ASP A 9 7.88 -3.71 26.95
C ASP A 9 7.95 -4.24 25.53
N VAL A 10 9.14 -4.67 25.11
CA VAL A 10 9.44 -5.15 23.76
C VAL A 10 10.18 -6.48 23.86
N SER A 11 9.59 -7.52 23.27
CA SER A 11 10.22 -8.83 23.10
C SER A 11 10.76 -9.00 21.69
N LEU A 12 12.00 -9.50 21.60
CA LEU A 12 12.67 -9.86 20.36
C LEU A 12 12.95 -11.36 20.36
N ASN A 13 12.34 -12.08 19.43
CA ASN A 13 12.64 -13.50 19.26
C ASN A 13 13.59 -13.68 18.08
N PHE A 14 14.62 -14.48 18.28
CA PHE A 14 15.60 -14.84 17.26
C PHE A 14 15.53 -16.34 17.00
N ASP A 15 15.67 -16.74 15.75
CA ASP A 15 16.10 -18.08 15.40
C ASP A 15 17.59 -18.04 15.04
N GLY A 16 18.25 -19.21 14.91
CA GLY A 16 19.67 -19.28 14.57
C GLY A 16 20.07 -18.57 13.26
N ASN A 17 19.11 -18.06 12.48
CA ASN A 17 19.30 -17.36 11.22
C ASN A 17 18.92 -15.87 11.28
N GLY A 18 18.44 -15.36 12.42
CA GLY A 18 18.20 -13.94 12.64
C GLY A 18 16.94 -13.63 13.45
N LEU A 19 16.48 -12.38 13.37
CA LEU A 19 15.26 -11.96 14.07
C LEU A 19 14.04 -12.64 13.45
N LEU A 20 13.35 -13.44 14.26
CA LEU A 20 12.12 -14.12 13.94
C LEU A 20 10.92 -13.18 14.12
N ASN A 21 10.84 -12.46 15.24
CA ASN A 21 9.79 -11.48 15.48
C ASN A 21 10.23 -10.35 16.42
N LEU A 22 9.50 -9.23 16.34
CA LEU A 22 9.47 -8.18 17.35
C LEU A 22 8.02 -8.02 17.80
N GLN A 23 7.79 -8.07 19.10
CA GLN A 23 6.49 -7.85 19.71
C GLN A 23 6.57 -6.75 20.75
N VAL A 24 5.69 -5.75 20.65
CA VAL A 24 5.49 -4.75 21.70
C VAL A 24 4.41 -5.26 22.63
N ASN A 25 4.79 -5.67 23.84
CA ASN A 25 3.92 -6.32 24.82
C ASN A 25 3.11 -5.30 25.62
N ALA A 26 3.76 -4.21 26.05
CA ALA A 26 3.14 -3.07 26.72
C ALA A 26 3.44 -1.82 25.91
N GLY A 27 2.41 -1.02 25.64
CA GLY A 27 2.62 0.22 24.90
C GLY A 27 3.14 1.34 25.80
N ALA A 28 3.74 2.37 25.21
CA ALA A 28 4.23 3.54 25.95
C ALA A 28 3.31 4.76 25.79
N VAL A 29 3.46 5.75 26.65
CA VAL A 29 2.89 7.08 26.40
C VAL A 29 3.55 7.68 25.17
N ASP A 30 2.74 8.09 24.19
CA ASP A 30 3.18 8.70 22.93
C ASP A 30 4.28 7.91 22.18
N ALA A 31 4.10 6.60 22.04
CA ALA A 31 5.06 5.72 21.37
C ALA A 31 5.37 6.15 19.92
N LEU A 32 6.66 6.39 19.63
CA LEU A 32 7.16 6.82 18.33
C LEU A 32 8.29 5.92 17.84
N ALA A 33 8.08 5.24 16.70
CA ALA A 33 9.14 4.61 15.93
C ALA A 33 9.46 5.45 14.69
N HIS A 34 10.66 6.03 14.63
CA HIS A 34 11.04 6.98 13.58
C HIS A 34 12.31 6.55 12.83
N ASN A 35 12.24 6.57 11.50
CA ASN A 35 13.41 6.46 10.63
C ASN A 35 13.61 7.76 9.83
N GLY A 36 14.68 8.51 10.13
CA GLY A 36 15.13 9.65 9.32
C GLY A 36 16.36 9.35 8.44
N GLY A 37 16.95 8.14 8.57
CA GLY A 37 18.20 7.75 7.95
C GLY A 37 18.04 6.61 6.94
N LEU A 38 18.89 5.58 7.04
CA LEU A 38 18.83 4.38 6.22
C LEU A 38 18.63 3.15 7.12
N LEU A 39 17.58 2.37 6.86
CA LEU A 39 17.45 1.01 7.35
C LEU A 39 17.71 0.05 6.20
N LYS A 40 18.65 -0.88 6.34
CA LYS A 40 19.05 -1.79 5.26
C LYS A 40 19.11 -3.24 5.72
N ALA A 41 18.37 -4.13 5.04
CA ALA A 41 18.28 -5.55 5.32
C ALA A 41 18.09 -6.36 4.02
N ASP A 42 19.02 -6.29 3.08
CA ASP A 42 18.95 -7.03 1.81
C ASP A 42 18.82 -8.55 2.04
N GLY A 43 17.97 -9.16 1.22
CA GLY A 43 17.42 -10.49 1.34
C GLY A 43 16.47 -10.68 2.52
N GLY A 44 16.41 -9.76 3.48
CA GLY A 44 15.71 -9.96 4.75
C GLY A 44 14.48 -9.07 4.90
N GLN A 45 14.14 -8.82 6.17
CA GLN A 45 13.00 -7.99 6.54
C GLN A 45 13.44 -6.71 7.27
N VAL A 46 12.75 -5.61 7.00
CA VAL A 46 12.67 -4.44 7.88
C VAL A 46 11.29 -4.38 8.51
N LEU A 47 11.23 -4.30 9.84
CA LEU A 47 9.98 -4.13 10.61
C LEU A 47 10.06 -2.86 11.45
N MET A 48 9.11 -1.93 11.28
CA MET A 48 8.92 -0.80 12.19
C MET A 48 7.54 -0.88 12.81
N THR A 49 7.45 -0.81 14.13
CA THR A 49 6.16 -0.81 14.83
C THR A 49 6.20 0.01 16.10
N ALA A 50 5.05 0.54 16.50
CA ALA A 50 4.86 1.24 17.75
C ALA A 50 3.52 0.84 18.37
N ARG A 51 3.43 0.83 19.69
CA ARG A 51 2.18 0.59 20.43
C ARG A 51 2.10 1.54 21.62
N SER A 52 0.95 2.18 21.80
CA SER A 52 0.67 3.00 22.98
C SER A 52 -0.03 2.22 24.09
N ALA A 53 0.13 2.68 25.33
CA ALA A 53 -0.49 2.06 26.51
C ALA A 53 -2.03 2.13 26.49
N ASP A 54 -2.56 3.18 25.86
CA ASP A 54 -3.99 3.48 25.75
C ASP A 54 -4.33 3.85 24.28
N SER A 55 -5.56 3.59 23.85
CA SER A 55 -6.04 3.90 22.50
C SER A 55 -6.24 5.40 22.25
N LEU A 56 -6.34 6.21 23.31
CA LEU A 56 -6.41 7.67 23.24
C LEU A 56 -5.04 8.35 23.07
N LEU A 57 -3.95 7.62 23.33
CA LEU A 57 -2.58 8.14 23.24
C LEU A 57 -2.03 8.03 21.82
N LYS A 58 -1.08 8.90 21.47
CA LYS A 58 -0.59 9.01 20.10
C LYS A 58 0.43 7.91 19.80
N THR A 59 0.04 6.91 19.00
CA THR A 59 1.01 5.97 18.42
C THR A 59 1.43 6.46 17.03
N VAL A 60 2.73 6.62 16.79
CA VAL A 60 3.25 7.04 15.48
C VAL A 60 4.37 6.12 15.02
N VAL A 61 4.24 5.63 13.78
CA VAL A 61 5.36 5.08 13.01
C VAL A 61 5.65 6.05 11.87
N SER A 62 6.89 6.49 11.70
CA SER A 62 7.24 7.52 10.73
C SER A 62 8.50 7.16 9.97
N ASN A 63 8.38 6.96 8.65
CA ASN A 63 9.52 6.86 7.75
C ASN A 63 9.70 8.17 6.99
N GLN A 64 10.74 8.92 7.34
CA GLN A 64 11.22 10.11 6.63
C GLN A 64 12.55 9.87 5.90
N GLY A 65 13.13 8.68 6.06
CA GLY A 65 14.39 8.24 5.45
C GLY A 65 14.19 7.21 4.33
N VAL A 66 15.20 6.35 4.14
CA VAL A 66 15.22 5.26 3.16
C VAL A 66 15.15 3.92 3.89
N ILE A 67 14.34 3.00 3.37
CA ILE A 67 14.31 1.60 3.80
C ILE A 67 14.66 0.74 2.59
N GLU A 68 15.71 -0.09 2.71
CA GLU A 68 16.11 -1.08 1.71
C GLU A 68 15.99 -2.49 2.29
N ALA A 69 15.20 -3.34 1.65
CA ALA A 69 15.17 -4.78 1.89
C ALA A 69 15.06 -5.46 0.54
N LYS A 70 16.09 -5.38 -0.31
CA LYS A 70 16.03 -5.92 -1.68
C LYS A 70 16.02 -7.44 -1.69
N THR A 71 15.36 -8.06 -2.66
CA THR A 71 15.45 -9.52 -2.85
C THR A 71 16.90 -9.92 -3.15
N LEU A 72 17.39 -10.95 -2.45
CA LEU A 72 18.76 -11.46 -2.61
C LEU A 72 18.76 -13.00 -2.63
N GLN A 73 19.35 -13.60 -3.66
CA GLN A 73 19.48 -15.05 -3.82
C GLN A 73 18.14 -15.81 -3.67
N ASN A 74 17.09 -15.34 -4.35
CA ASN A 74 15.72 -15.89 -4.26
C ASN A 74 15.05 -15.79 -2.87
N ARG A 75 15.62 -15.02 -1.93
CA ARG A 75 14.96 -14.64 -0.69
C ARG A 75 14.32 -13.28 -0.86
N ASP A 76 13.00 -13.28 -1.00
CA ASP A 76 12.22 -12.07 -1.25
C ASP A 76 12.37 -11.07 -0.10
N GLY A 77 12.60 -9.82 -0.49
CA GLY A 77 12.68 -8.71 0.43
C GLY A 77 11.33 -8.37 1.07
N ARG A 78 11.33 -7.97 2.34
CA ARG A 78 10.08 -7.54 3.01
C ARG A 78 10.24 -6.29 3.86
N ILE A 79 9.33 -5.33 3.70
CA ILE A 79 9.26 -4.14 4.55
C ILE A 79 7.88 -4.08 5.18
N VAL A 80 7.81 -3.92 6.50
CA VAL A 80 6.56 -3.78 7.25
C VAL A 80 6.64 -2.56 8.15
N LEU A 81 5.74 -1.60 7.94
CA LEU A 81 5.50 -0.48 8.83
C LEU A 81 4.10 -0.63 9.43
N ASP A 82 4.03 -0.81 10.75
CA ASP A 82 2.80 -1.13 11.46
C ASP A 82 2.58 -0.22 12.67
N ALA A 83 1.69 0.75 12.51
CA ALA A 83 1.28 1.65 13.58
C ALA A 83 0.11 1.11 14.43
N GLY A 84 -0.40 -0.10 14.18
CA GLY A 84 -1.56 -0.65 14.89
C GLY A 84 -2.77 0.29 14.82
N ASN A 85 -3.28 0.72 15.98
CA ASN A 85 -4.37 1.71 16.06
C ASN A 85 -3.92 3.17 15.93
N GLY A 86 -2.64 3.40 15.63
CA GLY A 86 -2.01 4.71 15.50
C GLY A 86 -1.97 5.27 14.08
N THR A 87 -1.09 6.25 13.89
CA THR A 87 -0.83 6.90 12.60
C THR A 87 0.50 6.43 12.01
N LEU A 88 0.47 5.99 10.76
CA LEU A 88 1.67 5.70 9.97
C LEU A 88 1.93 6.84 8.98
N GLN A 89 3.14 7.42 9.02
CA GLN A 89 3.61 8.41 8.06
C GLN A 89 4.65 7.81 7.13
N VAL A 90 4.40 7.88 5.83
CA VAL A 90 5.25 7.29 4.79
C VAL A 90 5.75 8.38 3.86
N ALA A 91 7.03 8.71 3.97
CA ALA A 91 7.72 9.60 3.05
C ALA A 91 8.94 8.91 2.43
N ARG A 92 9.58 9.62 1.49
CA ARG A 92 10.81 9.20 0.81
C ARG A 92 10.73 7.80 0.21
N ARG A 93 11.61 6.85 0.55
CA ARG A 93 11.82 5.63 -0.23
C ARG A 93 11.67 4.36 0.60
N GLN A 94 10.95 3.39 0.04
CA GLN A 94 10.96 1.98 0.46
C GLN A 94 11.32 1.12 -0.75
N ASP A 95 12.34 0.28 -0.64
CA ASP A 95 12.88 -0.49 -1.76
C ASP A 95 12.97 -1.97 -1.39
N ALA A 96 12.07 -2.76 -1.96
CA ALA A 96 12.07 -4.22 -1.89
C ALA A 96 12.26 -4.84 -3.28
N SER A 97 12.97 -4.14 -4.19
CA SER A 97 13.19 -4.61 -5.55
C SER A 97 14.13 -5.82 -5.62
N ALA A 98 14.07 -6.55 -6.74
CA ALA A 98 15.00 -7.62 -7.09
C ALA A 98 15.90 -7.17 -8.24
N SER A 99 17.19 -6.96 -7.93
CA SER A 99 18.18 -6.55 -8.93
C SER A 99 18.76 -7.72 -9.75
N GLY A 100 18.61 -8.95 -9.25
CA GLY A 100 19.10 -10.19 -9.84
C GLY A 100 17.98 -11.22 -10.09
N GLN A 101 18.19 -12.45 -9.65
CA GLN A 101 17.18 -13.52 -9.68
C GLN A 101 16.11 -13.29 -8.60
N GLY A 102 14.89 -13.79 -8.85
CA GLY A 102 13.78 -13.77 -7.91
C GLY A 102 12.71 -12.71 -8.19
N ASN A 103 11.64 -12.73 -7.41
CA ASN A 103 10.55 -11.78 -7.53
C ASN A 103 10.87 -10.50 -6.75
N GLY A 104 10.18 -9.42 -7.12
CA GLY A 104 10.11 -8.25 -6.27
C GLY A 104 9.44 -8.59 -4.94
N GLY A 105 9.95 -7.99 -3.88
CA GLY A 105 9.45 -8.19 -2.53
C GLY A 105 8.14 -7.47 -2.23
N VAL A 106 7.76 -7.49 -0.95
CA VAL A 106 6.51 -6.90 -0.46
C VAL A 106 6.79 -5.75 0.49
N VAL A 107 6.05 -4.65 0.32
CA VAL A 107 6.02 -3.52 1.26
C VAL A 107 4.63 -3.44 1.86
N GLU A 108 4.50 -3.49 3.19
CA GLU A 108 3.22 -3.42 3.90
C GLU A 108 3.21 -2.22 4.85
N ASN A 109 2.30 -1.28 4.59
CA ASN A 109 2.10 -0.07 5.37
C ASN A 109 0.71 -0.12 6.00
N ARG A 110 0.62 -0.24 7.32
CA ARG A 110 -0.67 -0.32 8.02
C ARG A 110 -0.74 0.53 9.29
N GLY A 111 -1.93 1.01 9.58
CA GLY A 111 -2.27 1.75 10.79
C GLY A 111 -3.76 2.10 10.80
N ALA A 112 -4.30 2.64 11.90
CA ALA A 112 -5.66 3.18 11.88
C ALA A 112 -5.77 4.35 10.88
N LYS A 113 -4.75 5.22 10.87
CA LYS A 113 -4.53 6.25 9.87
C LYS A 113 -3.21 5.98 9.14
N VAL A 114 -3.21 6.11 7.81
CA VAL A 114 -1.99 6.12 7.02
C VAL A 114 -1.92 7.44 6.25
N GLU A 115 -0.76 8.09 6.28
CA GLU A 115 -0.45 9.35 5.61
C GLU A 115 0.74 9.12 4.68
N VAL A 116 0.48 8.92 3.39
CA VAL A 116 1.53 8.83 2.38
C VAL A 116 1.83 10.24 1.87
N HIS A 117 3.04 10.71 2.17
CA HIS A 117 3.50 12.01 1.75
C HIS A 117 3.67 12.08 0.23
N GLN A 118 3.58 13.29 -0.31
CA GLN A 118 3.86 13.52 -1.72
C GLN A 118 5.29 13.06 -2.06
N TYR A 119 5.44 12.47 -3.24
CA TYR A 119 6.73 11.95 -3.74
C TYR A 119 7.31 10.77 -2.94
N ALA A 120 6.56 10.14 -2.04
CA ALA A 120 6.94 8.84 -1.52
C ALA A 120 7.06 7.84 -2.69
N LYS A 121 8.12 7.03 -2.67
CA LYS A 121 8.46 6.07 -3.72
C LYS A 121 8.64 4.67 -3.13
N VAL A 122 7.99 3.70 -3.75
CA VAL A 122 8.06 2.29 -3.43
C VAL A 122 8.51 1.55 -4.68
N ASP A 123 9.60 0.80 -4.56
CA ASP A 123 10.16 0.02 -5.67
C ASP A 123 10.12 -1.47 -5.31
N THR A 124 9.34 -2.24 -6.06
CA THR A 124 9.27 -3.70 -5.92
C THR A 124 9.49 -4.36 -7.28
N ARG A 125 10.15 -3.68 -8.23
CA ARG A 125 10.41 -4.26 -9.55
C ARG A 125 11.31 -5.47 -9.45
N SER A 126 11.12 -6.42 -10.36
CA SER A 126 12.10 -7.47 -10.65
C SER A 126 12.52 -7.41 -12.10
N LYS A 127 13.79 -7.75 -12.38
CA LYS A 127 14.29 -7.88 -13.75
C LYS A 127 13.94 -9.21 -14.42
N GLN A 128 13.82 -10.29 -13.63
CA GLN A 128 13.67 -11.66 -14.16
C GLN A 128 12.43 -12.39 -13.61
N GLY A 129 11.84 -11.88 -12.53
CA GLY A 129 10.64 -12.40 -11.91
C GLY A 129 9.46 -11.43 -12.02
N GLN A 130 8.46 -11.66 -11.18
CA GLN A 130 7.29 -10.80 -11.09
C GLN A 130 7.63 -9.54 -10.27
N THR A 131 7.03 -8.41 -10.66
CA THR A 131 7.00 -7.21 -9.81
C THR A 131 6.21 -7.55 -8.55
N GLY A 132 6.75 -7.18 -7.38
CA GLY A 132 6.11 -7.37 -6.10
C GLY A 132 5.01 -6.34 -5.81
N THR A 133 4.61 -6.23 -4.55
CA THR A 133 3.42 -5.48 -4.17
C THR A 133 3.67 -4.51 -3.03
N TRP A 134 3.12 -3.32 -3.16
CA TRP A 134 2.93 -2.36 -2.09
C TRP A 134 1.50 -2.41 -1.57
N LYS A 135 1.34 -2.80 -0.30
CA LYS A 135 0.06 -2.89 0.39
C LYS A 135 -0.10 -1.74 1.36
N ILE A 136 -1.27 -1.10 1.33
CA ILE A 136 -1.66 -0.03 2.26
C ILE A 136 -2.98 -0.40 2.91
N ALA A 137 -3.01 -0.48 4.24
CA ALA A 137 -4.23 -0.74 4.99
C ALA A 137 -4.50 0.36 6.02
N ALA A 138 -5.71 0.92 6.01
CA ALA A 138 -6.16 1.95 6.95
C ALA A 138 -7.63 1.71 7.34
N ASN A 139 -8.10 2.34 8.42
CA ASN A 139 -9.52 2.24 8.81
C ASN A 139 -10.43 2.78 7.69
N ASN A 140 -10.10 3.96 7.18
CA ASN A 140 -10.71 4.58 6.00
C ASN A 140 -9.60 4.93 5.01
N LEU A 141 -9.87 4.77 3.72
CA LEU A 141 -8.87 5.00 2.69
C LEU A 141 -9.42 5.88 1.57
N GLU A 142 -8.73 6.99 1.31
CA GLU A 142 -9.10 7.95 0.26
C GLU A 142 -7.87 8.30 -0.61
N VAL A 143 -8.05 8.23 -1.93
CA VAL A 143 -7.12 8.72 -2.95
C VAL A 143 -7.67 10.03 -3.54
N ALA A 144 -6.93 11.14 -3.43
CA ALA A 144 -7.40 12.48 -3.85
C ALA A 144 -6.37 13.28 -4.68
N SER A 145 -6.76 14.43 -5.27
CA SER A 145 -5.93 15.22 -6.21
C SER A 145 -5.03 16.31 -5.61
N SER A 146 -5.18 16.72 -4.33
CA SER A 146 -4.57 17.90 -3.61
C SER A 146 -5.50 19.15 -3.60
N VAL A 147 -5.63 20.07 -2.62
CA VAL A 147 -4.90 20.47 -1.38
C VAL A 147 -5.86 20.67 -0.17
N LEU A 148 -7.18 20.41 -0.28
CA LEU A 148 -8.18 20.85 0.72
C LEU A 148 -8.67 19.75 1.68
N ARG A 149 -8.07 18.56 1.66
CA ARG A 149 -8.42 17.50 2.59
C ARG A 149 -7.18 16.99 3.32
N ASP A 150 -6.97 17.48 4.55
CA ASP A 150 -5.99 16.96 5.51
C ASP A 150 -6.26 15.50 5.95
N ALA A 151 -7.26 14.85 5.35
CA ALA A 151 -7.73 13.52 5.70
C ALA A 151 -7.41 12.43 4.65
N ALA A 152 -6.99 12.79 3.43
CA ALA A 152 -6.73 11.78 2.39
C ALA A 152 -5.50 10.94 2.72
N THR A 153 -5.56 9.64 2.42
CA THR A 153 -4.47 8.69 2.70
C THR A 153 -3.27 8.94 1.80
N LEU A 154 -3.52 9.18 0.50
CA LEU A 154 -2.49 9.43 -0.50
C LEU A 154 -3.02 10.23 -1.69
N LYS A 155 -2.10 10.90 -2.40
CA LYS A 155 -2.43 11.62 -3.62
C LYS A 155 -2.50 10.69 -4.83
N ALA A 156 -3.43 10.94 -5.75
CA ALA A 156 -3.54 10.21 -7.01
C ALA A 156 -2.26 10.30 -7.85
N SER A 157 -1.55 11.44 -7.83
CA SER A 157 -0.26 11.58 -8.52
C SER A 157 0.81 10.67 -7.90
N THR A 158 0.89 10.61 -6.57
CA THR A 158 1.82 9.69 -5.88
C THR A 158 1.47 8.24 -6.19
N LEU A 159 0.17 7.90 -6.20
CA LEU A 159 -0.28 6.55 -6.55
C LEU A 159 0.11 6.19 -8.01
N ALA A 160 -0.14 7.09 -8.97
CA ALA A 160 0.23 6.91 -10.37
C ALA A 160 1.73 6.70 -10.54
N ASP A 161 2.56 7.54 -9.92
CA ASP A 161 4.02 7.43 -9.98
C ASP A 161 4.53 6.09 -9.44
N ASN A 162 3.87 5.53 -8.42
CA ASN A 162 4.24 4.24 -7.84
C ASN A 162 3.72 3.05 -8.63
N LEU A 163 2.59 3.20 -9.35
CA LEU A 163 2.12 2.16 -10.26
C LEU A 163 3.13 1.89 -11.38
N GLU A 164 4.11 2.76 -11.65
CA GLU A 164 5.22 2.47 -12.57
C GLU A 164 6.24 1.45 -12.02
N THR A 165 6.31 1.28 -10.69
CA THR A 165 7.37 0.47 -10.04
C THR A 165 6.85 -0.62 -9.11
N THR A 166 5.56 -0.69 -8.86
CA THR A 166 4.97 -1.70 -7.98
C THR A 166 3.50 -1.97 -8.32
N SER A 167 3.04 -3.20 -8.07
CA SER A 167 1.60 -3.46 -7.95
C SER A 167 1.12 -2.91 -6.61
N ILE A 168 -0.09 -2.34 -6.58
CA ILE A 168 -0.60 -1.66 -5.38
C ILE A 168 -1.90 -2.28 -4.93
N GLU A 169 -1.99 -2.58 -3.64
CA GLU A 169 -3.21 -3.05 -2.98
C GLU A 169 -3.58 -2.07 -1.86
N LEU A 170 -4.75 -1.43 -2.00
CA LEU A 170 -5.30 -0.49 -1.05
C LEU A 170 -6.48 -1.16 -0.31
N ALA A 171 -6.46 -1.13 1.02
CA ALA A 171 -7.49 -1.73 1.86
C ALA A 171 -8.04 -0.72 2.88
N SER A 172 -9.36 -0.49 2.84
CA SER A 172 -10.09 0.12 3.95
C SER A 172 -10.70 -0.97 4.83
N THR A 173 -10.39 -0.96 6.13
CA THR A 173 -10.78 -2.02 7.06
C THR A 173 -12.09 -1.74 7.81
N GLN A 174 -12.51 -0.47 7.90
CA GLN A 174 -13.70 -0.05 8.66
C GLN A 174 -14.78 0.66 7.86
N GLY A 175 -14.45 1.19 6.67
CA GLY A 175 -15.39 2.00 5.90
C GLY A 175 -15.26 1.83 4.39
N ASP A 176 -15.70 2.86 3.68
CA ASP A 176 -15.57 2.92 2.23
C ASP A 176 -14.12 3.19 1.82
N LEU A 177 -13.74 2.64 0.66
CA LEU A 177 -12.56 3.06 -0.06
C LEU A 177 -12.97 3.99 -1.18
N LYS A 178 -12.39 5.20 -1.23
CA LYS A 178 -12.73 6.23 -2.22
C LYS A 178 -11.55 6.59 -3.12
N VAL A 179 -11.80 6.67 -4.42
CA VAL A 179 -10.88 7.26 -5.40
C VAL A 179 -11.53 8.50 -5.99
N ASP A 180 -11.22 9.65 -5.38
CA ASP A 180 -11.84 10.97 -5.62
C ASP A 180 -11.05 11.83 -6.62
N ALA A 181 -10.15 11.19 -7.38
CA ALA A 181 -9.32 11.88 -8.35
C ALA A 181 -9.02 11.00 -9.57
N PRO A 182 -8.85 11.61 -10.76
CA PRO A 182 -8.40 10.87 -11.94
C PRO A 182 -7.06 10.18 -11.69
N LEU A 183 -6.93 8.97 -12.20
CA LEU A 183 -5.72 8.15 -12.10
C LEU A 183 -5.46 7.47 -13.44
N SER A 184 -4.24 7.63 -13.94
CA SER A 184 -3.79 6.99 -15.17
C SER A 184 -2.43 6.33 -14.95
N TRP A 185 -2.23 5.12 -15.46
CA TRP A 185 -0.93 4.44 -15.47
C TRP A 185 -0.72 3.64 -16.75
N ASN A 186 0.53 3.45 -17.16
CA ASN A 186 0.87 2.76 -18.41
C ASN A 186 1.66 1.45 -18.19
N SER A 187 1.96 1.12 -16.95
CA SER A 187 2.61 -0.13 -16.57
C SER A 187 1.62 -1.30 -16.58
N GLY A 188 2.15 -2.53 -16.63
CA GLY A 188 1.36 -3.76 -16.46
C GLY A 188 1.01 -4.10 -15.02
N ASN A 189 1.21 -3.16 -14.08
CA ASN A 189 1.01 -3.43 -12.65
C ASN A 189 -0.47 -3.42 -12.27
N LYS A 190 -0.77 -4.15 -11.20
CA LYS A 190 -2.12 -4.25 -10.62
C LYS A 190 -2.41 -3.04 -9.74
N LEU A 191 -3.65 -2.54 -9.81
CA LEU A 191 -4.28 -1.74 -8.78
C LEU A 191 -5.44 -2.55 -8.16
N GLY A 192 -5.29 -2.96 -6.91
CA GLY A 192 -6.33 -3.60 -6.12
C GLY A 192 -6.92 -2.61 -5.11
N LEU A 193 -8.24 -2.46 -5.11
CA LEU A 193 -8.98 -1.62 -4.17
C LEU A 193 -9.94 -2.51 -3.38
N SER A 194 -9.81 -2.53 -2.06
CA SER A 194 -10.61 -3.39 -1.18
C SER A 194 -11.25 -2.59 -0.05
N ALA A 195 -12.55 -2.76 0.15
CA ALA A 195 -13.30 -2.25 1.30
C ALA A 195 -13.89 -3.43 2.09
N GLU A 196 -13.33 -3.73 3.26
CA GLU A 196 -13.71 -4.87 4.10
C GLU A 196 -15.08 -4.69 4.75
N ARG A 197 -15.48 -3.42 4.98
CA ARG A 197 -16.72 -3.03 5.67
C ARG A 197 -17.42 -1.86 4.98
N GLY A 198 -17.50 -1.89 3.66
CA GLY A 198 -18.16 -0.82 2.92
C GLY A 198 -18.13 -1.00 1.42
N ASN A 199 -18.20 0.14 0.74
CA ASN A 199 -18.22 0.27 -0.70
C ASN A 199 -16.82 0.61 -1.22
N VAL A 200 -16.58 0.24 -2.48
CA VAL A 200 -15.49 0.84 -3.27
C VAL A 200 -16.11 1.87 -4.19
N GLU A 201 -15.74 3.14 -4.03
CA GLU A 201 -16.26 4.26 -4.81
C GLU A 201 -15.18 4.83 -5.72
N VAL A 202 -15.41 4.76 -7.03
CA VAL A 202 -14.54 5.34 -8.05
C VAL A 202 -15.22 6.60 -8.58
N ASN A 203 -14.77 7.75 -8.11
CA ASN A 203 -15.31 9.08 -8.40
C ASN A 203 -14.44 9.86 -9.41
N GLY A 204 -13.21 9.41 -9.66
CA GLY A 204 -12.32 9.93 -10.69
C GLY A 204 -12.10 8.94 -11.83
N ASN A 205 -11.86 9.47 -13.04
CA ASN A 205 -11.59 8.63 -14.21
C ASN A 205 -10.38 7.71 -13.97
N LEU A 206 -10.52 6.41 -14.25
CA LEU A 206 -9.42 5.43 -14.17
C LEU A 206 -9.00 4.98 -15.56
N ARG A 207 -7.71 5.09 -15.89
CA ARG A 207 -7.16 4.67 -17.18
C ARG A 207 -5.90 3.82 -17.02
N ALA A 208 -5.93 2.59 -17.51
CA ALA A 208 -4.76 1.72 -17.58
C ALA A 208 -4.47 1.34 -19.04
N SER A 209 -3.29 1.67 -19.54
CA SER A 209 -2.90 1.35 -20.93
C SER A 209 -1.81 0.28 -21.03
N GLY A 210 -1.24 -0.15 -19.91
CA GLY A 210 -0.15 -1.12 -19.91
C GLY A 210 -0.60 -2.55 -20.20
N ASP A 211 0.23 -3.29 -20.93
CA ASP A 211 0.04 -4.72 -21.14
C ASP A 211 -0.07 -5.45 -19.79
N LYS A 212 -1.11 -6.28 -19.64
CA LYS A 212 -1.44 -7.06 -18.44
C LYS A 212 -1.84 -6.23 -17.22
N ALA A 213 -2.07 -4.92 -17.38
CA ALA A 213 -2.58 -4.11 -16.29
C ALA A 213 -3.87 -4.70 -15.73
N GLU A 214 -3.98 -4.73 -14.40
CA GLU A 214 -5.13 -5.29 -13.71
C GLU A 214 -5.75 -4.23 -12.79
N LEU A 215 -7.07 -4.10 -12.84
CA LEU A 215 -7.84 -3.38 -11.84
C LEU A 215 -8.77 -4.37 -11.14
N ALA A 216 -8.64 -4.48 -9.83
CA ALA A 216 -9.53 -5.29 -9.00
C ALA A 216 -10.26 -4.39 -8.01
N LEU A 217 -11.59 -4.38 -8.05
CA LEU A 217 -12.45 -3.63 -7.12
C LEU A 217 -13.22 -4.63 -6.26
N ASN A 218 -12.91 -4.67 -4.96
CA ASN A 218 -13.46 -5.62 -4.01
C ASN A 218 -14.22 -4.89 -2.91
N ALA A 219 -15.54 -4.94 -2.93
CA ALA A 219 -16.39 -4.30 -1.94
C ALA A 219 -17.14 -5.33 -1.09
N ARG A 220 -17.17 -5.16 0.23
CA ARG A 220 -18.09 -5.92 1.09
C ARG A 220 -19.55 -5.64 0.73
N ASP A 221 -19.85 -4.39 0.40
CA ASP A 221 -21.16 -3.92 -0.01
C ASP A 221 -21.21 -3.72 -1.52
N GLN A 222 -21.04 -2.50 -2.04
CA GLN A 222 -21.17 -2.21 -3.46
C GLN A 222 -19.87 -1.68 -4.08
N VAL A 223 -19.64 -2.01 -5.35
CA VAL A 223 -18.72 -1.23 -6.18
C VAL A 223 -19.52 -0.14 -6.89
N ARG A 224 -19.13 1.12 -6.73
CA ARG A 224 -19.79 2.29 -7.33
C ARG A 224 -18.83 2.97 -8.31
N LEU A 225 -19.16 2.95 -9.59
CA LEU A 225 -18.44 3.62 -10.65
C LEU A 225 -19.19 4.90 -11.02
N ASN A 226 -18.66 6.03 -10.58
CA ASN A 226 -19.22 7.37 -10.82
C ASN A 226 -18.41 8.17 -11.86
N ALA A 227 -17.37 7.56 -12.43
CA ALA A 227 -16.50 8.13 -13.46
C ALA A 227 -16.01 7.06 -14.44
N ASP A 228 -15.55 7.47 -15.62
CA ASP A 228 -15.17 6.57 -16.71
C ASP A 228 -14.01 5.66 -16.31
N LEU A 229 -14.10 4.39 -16.73
CA LEU A 229 -13.08 3.36 -16.54
C LEU A 229 -12.60 2.85 -17.90
N SER A 230 -11.29 2.84 -18.14
CA SER A 230 -10.71 2.36 -19.40
C SER A 230 -9.45 1.53 -19.16
N LEU A 231 -9.47 0.26 -19.60
CA LEU A 231 -8.34 -0.65 -19.61
C LEU A 231 -8.08 -1.07 -21.08
N THR A 232 -7.00 -0.57 -21.67
CA THR A 232 -6.73 -0.70 -23.11
C THR A 232 -5.47 -1.48 -23.46
N GLY A 233 -4.65 -1.84 -22.46
CA GLY A 233 -3.46 -2.65 -22.68
C GLY A 233 -3.79 -4.11 -23.04
N ARG A 234 -2.91 -4.78 -23.77
CA ARG A 234 -3.13 -6.18 -24.16
C ARG A 234 -3.20 -7.07 -22.91
N ASN A 235 -4.11 -8.03 -22.87
CA ASN A 235 -4.37 -8.89 -21.70
C ASN A 235 -4.73 -8.13 -20.41
N ALA A 236 -5.24 -6.90 -20.51
CA ALA A 236 -5.70 -6.17 -19.34
C ALA A 236 -6.90 -6.86 -18.68
N ARG A 237 -7.00 -6.77 -17.35
CA ARG A 237 -8.00 -7.47 -16.55
C ARG A 237 -8.77 -6.52 -15.66
N LEU A 238 -10.08 -6.65 -15.67
CA LEU A 238 -10.98 -5.97 -14.73
C LEU A 238 -11.69 -7.03 -13.90
N GLU A 239 -11.59 -6.90 -12.58
CA GLU A 239 -12.30 -7.72 -11.62
C GLU A 239 -13.19 -6.82 -10.76
N LEU A 240 -14.48 -7.16 -10.66
CA LEU A 240 -15.45 -6.46 -9.85
C LEU A 240 -16.11 -7.47 -8.90
N ASN A 241 -15.74 -7.42 -7.62
CA ASN A 241 -16.30 -8.29 -6.59
C ASN A 241 -17.11 -7.44 -5.60
N SER A 242 -18.36 -7.84 -5.35
CA SER A 242 -19.24 -7.11 -4.44
C SER A 242 -20.23 -8.03 -3.73
N GLY A 243 -20.56 -7.73 -2.47
CA GLY A 243 -21.58 -8.48 -1.73
C GLY A 243 -23.02 -8.01 -2.02
N LYS A 244 -23.20 -6.78 -2.51
CA LYS A 244 -24.49 -6.12 -2.77
C LYS A 244 -24.59 -5.53 -4.20
N GLY A 245 -23.76 -6.00 -5.13
CA GLY A 245 -23.80 -5.63 -6.55
C GLY A 245 -22.96 -4.40 -6.93
N HIS A 246 -23.07 -4.03 -8.21
CA HIS A 246 -22.31 -2.94 -8.82
C HIS A 246 -23.26 -1.84 -9.29
N LYS A 247 -22.88 -0.57 -9.10
CA LYS A 247 -23.62 0.59 -9.58
C LYS A 247 -22.76 1.38 -10.55
N LEU A 248 -23.32 1.70 -11.72
CA LEU A 248 -22.74 2.59 -12.71
C LEU A 248 -23.61 3.86 -12.76
N ALA A 249 -23.01 5.04 -12.63
CA ALA A 249 -23.75 6.29 -12.77
C ALA A 249 -24.14 6.57 -14.23
N ASP A 250 -25.19 7.36 -14.44
CA ASP A 250 -25.69 7.68 -15.78
C ASP A 250 -24.60 8.33 -16.65
N GLY A 251 -24.42 7.81 -17.85
CA GLY A 251 -23.42 8.31 -18.81
C GLY A 251 -21.98 7.84 -18.57
N VAL A 252 -21.69 7.11 -17.48
CA VAL A 252 -20.36 6.54 -17.24
C VAL A 252 -20.10 5.36 -18.18
N ARG A 253 -18.89 5.27 -18.71
CA ARG A 253 -18.45 4.18 -19.60
C ARG A 253 -17.38 3.31 -18.96
N VAL A 254 -17.49 2.01 -19.21
CA VAL A 254 -16.44 1.01 -18.93
C VAL A 254 -15.93 0.50 -20.28
N THR A 255 -14.63 0.64 -20.52
CA THR A 255 -13.96 0.19 -21.76
C THR A 255 -12.90 -0.84 -21.44
N LEU A 256 -13.02 -2.02 -22.05
CA LEU A 256 -12.03 -3.10 -22.07
C LEU A 256 -11.72 -3.41 -23.53
N SER A 257 -10.64 -2.84 -24.07
CA SER A 257 -10.35 -2.87 -25.51
C SER A 257 -8.97 -3.41 -25.86
N GLY A 258 -8.22 -3.90 -24.87
CA GLY A 258 -6.95 -4.57 -25.11
C GLY A 258 -7.13 -5.85 -25.89
N ALA A 259 -6.16 -6.17 -26.76
CA ALA A 259 -6.12 -7.50 -27.39
C ALA A 259 -6.01 -8.59 -26.30
N GLY A 260 -6.82 -9.65 -26.42
CA GLY A 260 -6.82 -10.79 -25.48
C GLY A 260 -5.71 -11.79 -25.71
#